data_AF-A0A969RGK2-F1
#
_entry.id   AF-A0A969RGK2-F1
#
_cell.length_a   1.000
_cell.length_b   1.000
_cell.length_c   1.000
_cell.angle_alpha   90.00
_cell.angle_beta   90.00
_cell.angle_gamma   90.00
#
_symmetry.space_group_name_H-M   'P 1'
#
loop_
_entity.id
_entity.type
_entity.pdbx_description
1 polymer ?
#
loop_
_entity_poly.entity_id
_entity_poly.type
_entity_poly.pdbx_seq_one_letter_code
_entity_poly.pdbx_strand_id
1 'polypeptide(L)'
;MPKFANMLAWQQAELLMQPAFIRVIDNIGKQLEQSFWKGTYQEIQVWTEGTSEETKSLVTELQQKLATATPEEVDEIQAALDKLPTPYPGYQLCLQLGDRQITVDLWQLCYQICFRNYSPVLNALDKNLIVEIDTNLIDATGDVNWSQLDTKAKQLVEQIFVSLPMISG
;
A
#
# COMPACT_ATOMS: atom_id res chain seq x y z
N MET A 1 -3.87 5.54 6.76
CA MET A 1 -4.24 4.14 7.04
C MET A 1 -5.73 4.05 7.34
N PRO A 2 -6.40 2.95 6.99
CA PRO A 2 -7.80 2.71 7.33
C PRO A 2 -8.01 2.63 8.86
N LYS A 3 -9.18 3.03 9.35
CA LYS A 3 -9.59 2.90 10.76
C LYS A 3 -10.60 1.76 10.91
N PHE A 4 -10.45 0.95 11.95
CA PHE A 4 -11.30 -0.21 12.21
C PHE A 4 -12.23 0.05 13.40
N ALA A 5 -13.44 -0.52 13.35
CA ALA A 5 -14.43 -0.36 14.40
C ALA A 5 -14.05 -1.07 15.71
N ASN A 6 -13.38 -2.22 15.60
CA ASN A 6 -13.08 -3.11 16.71
C ASN A 6 -11.92 -4.07 16.37
N MET A 7 -11.48 -4.84 17.36
CA MET A 7 -10.37 -5.79 17.24
C MET A 7 -10.65 -6.91 16.24
N LEU A 8 -11.90 -7.38 16.12
CA LEU A 8 -12.26 -8.42 15.15
C LEU A 8 -12.03 -7.94 13.72
N ALA A 9 -12.47 -6.72 13.39
CA ALA A 9 -12.25 -6.13 12.08
C ALA A 9 -10.75 -5.98 11.78
N TRP A 10 -9.94 -5.62 12.78
CA TRP A 10 -8.50 -5.54 12.62
C TRP A 10 -7.85 -6.91 12.35
N GLN A 11 -8.21 -7.95 13.11
CA GLN A 11 -7.71 -9.32 12.90
C GLN A 11 -8.07 -9.86 11.52
N GLN A 12 -9.29 -9.60 11.07
CA GLN A 12 -9.74 -9.98 9.73
C GLN A 12 -8.98 -9.20 8.64
N ALA A 13 -8.66 -7.93 8.86
CA ALA A 13 -7.81 -7.19 7.95
C ALA A 13 -6.41 -7.81 7.88
N GLU A 14 -5.77 -8.12 9.01
CA GLU A 14 -4.46 -8.78 9.02
C GLU A 14 -4.45 -10.10 8.23
N LEU A 15 -5.49 -10.93 8.41
CA LEU A 15 -5.66 -12.17 7.65
C LEU A 15 -5.69 -11.93 6.12
N LEU A 16 -6.33 -10.84 5.68
CA LEU A 16 -6.58 -10.58 4.27
C LEU A 16 -5.46 -9.78 3.58
N MET A 17 -4.75 -8.91 4.29
CA MET A 17 -3.86 -7.91 3.67
C MET A 17 -2.71 -8.53 2.87
N GLN A 18 -2.01 -9.52 3.43
CA GLN A 18 -0.91 -10.18 2.72
C GLN A 18 -1.40 -11.01 1.51
N PRO A 19 -2.45 -11.86 1.64
CA PRO A 19 -3.07 -12.52 0.50
C PRO A 19 -3.52 -11.53 -0.60
N ALA A 20 -4.14 -10.41 -0.23
CA ALA A 20 -4.60 -9.40 -1.18
C ALA A 20 -3.41 -8.80 -1.93
N PHE A 21 -2.32 -8.47 -1.23
CA PHE A 21 -1.11 -7.93 -1.84
C PHE A 21 -0.53 -8.90 -2.88
N ILE A 22 -0.41 -10.19 -2.54
CA ILE A 22 0.07 -11.22 -3.48
C ILE A 22 -0.82 -11.26 -4.73
N ARG A 23 -2.15 -11.28 -4.57
CA ARG A 23 -3.08 -11.33 -5.70
C ARG A 23 -3.08 -10.06 -6.56
N VAL A 24 -2.83 -8.90 -5.96
CA VAL A 24 -2.65 -7.64 -6.69
C VAL A 24 -1.40 -7.71 -7.57
N ILE A 25 -0.25 -8.11 -7.00
CA ILE A 25 1.01 -8.23 -7.76
C ILE A 25 0.89 -9.24 -8.90
N ASP A 26 0.32 -10.42 -8.62
CA ASP A 26 0.12 -11.47 -9.64
C ASP A 26 -0.70 -10.95 -10.83
N ASN A 27 -1.80 -10.26 -10.57
CA ASN A 27 -2.69 -9.77 -11.63
C ASN A 27 -2.09 -8.54 -12.35
N ILE A 28 -1.31 -7.70 -11.67
CA ILE A 28 -0.56 -6.61 -12.33
C ILE A 28 0.45 -7.20 -13.31
N GLY A 29 1.20 -8.23 -12.91
CA GLY A 29 2.16 -8.91 -13.78
C GLY A 29 1.51 -9.39 -15.08
N LYS A 30 0.37 -10.09 -14.97
CA LYS A 30 -0.41 -10.57 -16.14
C LYS A 30 -0.90 -9.45 -17.04
N GLN A 31 -1.32 -8.30 -16.48
CA GLN A 31 -1.75 -7.15 -17.27
C GLN A 31 -0.57 -6.47 -17.99
N LEU A 32 0.58 -6.35 -17.32
CA LEU A 32 1.78 -5.78 -17.91
C LEU A 32 2.24 -6.57 -19.14
N GLU A 33 2.18 -7.90 -19.10
CA GLU A 33 2.49 -8.79 -20.24
C GLU A 33 1.63 -8.52 -21.49
N GLN A 34 0.41 -7.98 -21.29
CA GLN A 34 -0.56 -7.73 -22.36
C GLN A 34 -0.68 -6.25 -22.71
N SER A 35 0.04 -5.37 -22.02
CA SER A 35 -0.06 -3.92 -22.17
C SER A 35 1.19 -3.33 -22.84
N PHE A 36 1.05 -2.10 -23.36
CA PHE A 36 2.21 -1.31 -23.80
C PHE A 36 2.96 -0.65 -22.64
N TRP A 37 2.38 -0.65 -21.43
CA TRP A 37 2.96 -0.02 -20.27
C TRP A 37 4.08 -0.89 -19.68
N LYS A 38 5.19 -0.26 -19.33
CA LYS A 38 6.26 -0.89 -18.56
C LYS A 38 6.04 -0.61 -17.07
N GLY A 39 6.02 -1.64 -16.25
CA GLY A 39 5.85 -1.53 -14.80
C GLY A 39 7.18 -1.67 -14.07
N THR A 40 7.42 -0.83 -13.06
CA THR A 40 8.52 -0.99 -12.10
C THR A 40 7.98 -0.81 -10.69
N TYR A 41 8.34 -1.72 -9.80
CA TYR A 41 7.96 -1.65 -8.38
C TYR A 41 8.98 -0.85 -7.59
N GLN A 42 8.49 0.01 -6.71
CA GLN A 42 9.32 0.87 -5.85
C GLN A 42 8.84 0.79 -4.41
N GLU A 43 9.79 0.63 -3.51
CA GLU A 43 9.59 0.81 -2.09
C GLU A 43 9.84 2.28 -1.74
N ILE A 44 8.92 2.86 -0.98
CA ILE A 44 8.99 4.27 -0.56
C ILE A 44 8.78 4.39 0.95
N GLN A 45 9.32 5.46 1.52
CA GLN A 45 8.99 5.86 2.88
C GLN A 45 7.73 6.73 2.86
N VAL A 46 6.66 6.24 3.47
CA VAL A 46 5.43 7.02 3.62
C VAL A 46 5.41 7.66 4.99
N TRP A 47 5.32 8.98 5.00
CA TRP A 47 5.36 9.80 6.20
C TRP A 47 3.97 10.10 6.71
N THR A 48 3.85 10.31 8.02
CA THR A 48 2.64 10.88 8.60
C THR A 48 2.39 12.28 8.04
N GLU A 49 1.12 12.59 7.80
CA GLU A 49 0.68 13.88 7.27
C GLU A 49 1.16 15.02 8.17
N GLY A 50 1.67 16.09 7.57
CA GLY A 50 2.22 17.24 8.30
C GLY A 50 3.69 17.09 8.75
N THR A 51 4.38 15.98 8.46
CA THR A 51 5.82 15.88 8.71
C THR A 51 6.60 16.81 7.78
N SER A 52 7.39 17.72 8.36
CA SER A 52 8.23 18.69 7.62
C SER A 52 9.38 18.02 6.87
N GLU A 53 9.84 18.61 5.76
CA GLU A 53 10.97 18.08 4.98
C GLU A 53 12.28 18.08 5.78
N GLU A 54 12.43 19.03 6.70
CA GLU A 54 13.56 19.08 7.65
C GLU A 54 13.54 17.87 8.58
N THR A 55 12.36 17.53 9.12
CA THR A 55 12.19 16.32 9.96
C THR A 55 12.45 15.05 9.16
N LYS A 56 11.93 14.94 7.93
CA LYS A 56 12.18 13.77 7.06
C LYS A 56 13.67 13.59 6.81
N SER A 57 14.35 14.66 6.43
CA SER A 57 15.78 14.66 6.14
C SER A 57 16.60 14.26 7.38
N LEU A 58 16.26 14.79 8.56
CA LEU A 58 16.91 14.43 9.82
C LEU A 58 16.76 12.94 10.15
N VAL A 59 15.55 12.40 10.02
CA VAL A 59 15.29 10.97 10.27
C VAL A 59 16.05 10.10 9.27
N THR A 60 16.06 10.44 7.98
CA THR A 60 16.82 9.71 6.97
C THR A 60 18.32 9.72 7.28
N GLU A 61 18.88 10.86 7.70
CA GLU A 61 20.29 10.95 8.09
C GLU A 61 20.60 10.07 9.31
N LEU A 62 19.75 10.11 10.34
CA LEU A 62 19.90 9.28 11.53
C LEU A 62 19.81 7.78 11.21
N GLN A 63 18.88 7.37 10.33
CA GLN A 63 18.78 5.98 9.86
C GLN A 63 20.02 5.52 9.09
N GLN A 64 20.59 6.39 8.24
CA GLN A 64 21.83 6.09 7.53
C GLN A 64 23.01 5.96 8.49
N LYS A 65 23.12 6.86 9.48
CA LYS A 65 24.14 6.78 10.53
C LYS A 65 24.02 5.49 11.33
N LEU A 66 22.80 5.11 11.72
CA LEU A 66 22.53 3.89 12.47
C LEU A 66 23.03 2.63 11.74
N ALA A 67 22.92 2.59 10.41
CA ALA A 67 23.38 1.45 9.59
C ALA A 67 24.90 1.20 9.66
N THR A 68 25.67 2.22 10.04
CA THR A 68 27.14 2.15 10.15
C THR A 68 27.66 2.50 11.54
N ALA A 69 26.77 2.66 12.52
CA ALA A 69 27.08 3.12 13.86
C ALA A 69 27.84 2.07 14.68
N THR A 70 28.70 2.55 15.57
CA THR A 70 29.28 1.72 16.63
C THR A 70 28.22 1.38 17.70
N PRO A 71 28.39 0.32 18.51
CA PRO A 71 27.43 -0.03 19.55
C PRO A 71 27.11 1.11 20.54
N GLU A 72 28.07 1.99 20.80
CA GLU A 72 27.91 3.15 21.68
C GLU A 72 27.04 4.25 21.04
N GLU A 73 27.17 4.46 19.73
CA GLU A 73 26.37 5.43 18.96
C GLU A 73 24.95 4.92 18.67
N VAL A 74 24.74 3.60 18.60
CA VAL A 74 23.44 2.98 18.34
C VAL A 74 22.40 3.44 19.35
N ASP A 75 22.72 3.41 20.65
CA ASP A 75 21.79 3.75 21.72
C ASP A 75 21.37 5.23 21.64
N GLU A 76 22.32 6.13 21.35
CA GLU A 76 22.05 7.57 21.21
C GLU A 76 21.19 7.88 19.98
N ILE A 77 21.52 7.27 18.84
CA ILE A 77 20.78 7.45 17.58
C ILE A 77 19.36 6.88 17.71
N GLN A 78 19.21 5.71 18.33
CA GLN A 78 17.91 5.10 18.56
C GLN A 78 17.03 5.96 19.48
N ALA A 79 17.59 6.47 20.58
CA ALA A 79 16.87 7.36 21.49
C ALA A 79 16.43 8.70 20.84
N ALA A 80 17.16 9.16 19.81
CA ALA A 80 16.76 10.30 19.00
C ALA A 80 15.63 9.95 18.03
N LEU A 81 15.75 8.81 17.33
CA LEU A 81 14.73 8.31 16.39
C LEU A 81 13.39 8.03 17.07
N ASP A 82 13.39 7.52 18.30
CA ASP A 82 12.16 7.22 19.07
C ASP A 82 11.30 8.46 19.35
N LYS A 83 11.87 9.66 19.25
CA LYS A 83 11.17 10.94 19.45
C LYS A 83 10.67 11.56 18.15
N LEU A 84 11.02 10.97 17.00
CA LEU A 84 10.72 11.50 15.67
C LEU A 84 9.61 10.65 15.00
N PRO A 85 8.89 11.20 14.02
CA PRO A 85 7.94 10.43 13.25
C PRO A 85 8.63 9.27 12.52
N THR A 86 8.10 8.07 12.67
CA THR A 86 8.60 6.89 11.95
C THR A 86 7.83 6.74 10.64
N PRO A 87 8.51 6.77 9.47
CA PRO A 87 7.85 6.45 8.22
C PRO A 87 7.51 4.95 8.17
N TYR A 88 6.45 4.61 7.45
CA TYR A 88 6.09 3.22 7.18
C TYR A 88 6.40 2.86 5.73
N PRO A 89 6.67 1.56 5.43
CA PRO A 89 6.94 1.12 4.08
C PRO A 89 5.69 1.27 3.19
N GLY A 90 5.84 1.97 2.09
CA GLY A 90 4.89 2.02 0.99
C GLY A 90 5.40 1.27 -0.23
N TYR A 91 4.49 0.72 -1.01
CA TYR A 91 4.79 0.02 -2.25
C TYR A 91 4.04 0.68 -3.39
N GLN A 92 4.78 1.08 -4.42
CA GLN A 92 4.23 1.75 -5.59
C GLN A 92 4.57 0.98 -6.87
N LEU A 93 3.62 0.97 -7.80
CA LEU A 93 3.84 0.58 -9.18
C LEU A 93 3.97 1.85 -10.03
N CYS A 94 5.14 2.03 -10.64
CA CYS A 94 5.38 3.05 -11.64
C CYS A 94 5.15 2.46 -13.03
N LEU A 95 4.11 2.92 -13.70
CA LEU A 95 3.75 2.58 -15.07
C LEU A 95 4.31 3.65 -16.01
N GLN A 96 5.10 3.24 -17.00
CA GLN A 96 5.67 4.13 -18.01
C GLN A 96 5.26 3.76 -19.43
N LEU A 97 4.88 4.76 -20.22
CA LEU A 97 4.57 4.63 -21.65
C LEU A 97 5.06 5.88 -22.40
N GLY A 98 6.23 5.76 -23.04
CA GLY A 98 6.93 6.91 -23.60
C GLY A 98 7.30 7.92 -22.51
N ASP A 99 6.90 9.17 -22.69
CA ASP A 99 7.11 10.25 -21.71
C ASP A 99 6.03 10.30 -20.61
N ARG A 100 5.02 9.42 -20.67
CA ARG A 100 3.96 9.35 -19.66
C ARG A 100 4.40 8.44 -18.52
N GLN A 101 4.16 8.89 -17.30
CA GLN A 101 4.35 8.11 -16.09
C GLN A 101 3.09 8.20 -15.21
N ILE A 102 2.63 7.07 -14.71
CA ILE A 102 1.51 6.95 -13.78
C ILE A 102 1.99 6.11 -12.59
N THR A 103 1.73 6.60 -11.38
CA THR A 103 2.09 5.90 -10.14
C THR A 103 0.83 5.40 -9.45
N VAL A 104 0.84 4.13 -9.06
CA VAL A 104 -0.26 3.47 -8.35
C VAL A 104 0.24 3.00 -7.00
N ASP A 105 -0.45 3.39 -5.92
CA ASP A 105 -0.20 2.90 -4.56
C ASP A 105 -0.85 1.52 -4.38
N LEU A 106 -0.04 0.51 -4.11
CA LEU A 106 -0.50 -0.88 -4.01
C LEU A 106 -1.30 -1.16 -2.74
N TRP A 107 -1.05 -0.42 -1.65
CA TRP A 107 -1.86 -0.55 -0.44
C TRP A 107 -3.28 -0.04 -0.67
N GLN A 108 -3.45 1.03 -1.45
CA GLN A 108 -4.77 1.53 -1.83
C GLN A 108 -5.57 0.47 -2.60
N LEU A 109 -4.92 -0.35 -3.41
CA LEU A 109 -5.59 -1.46 -4.11
C LEU A 109 -6.02 -2.55 -3.13
N CYS A 110 -5.13 -2.94 -2.21
CA CYS A 110 -5.45 -3.93 -1.18
C CYS A 110 -6.64 -3.49 -0.33
N TYR A 111 -6.70 -2.22 0.07
CA TYR A 111 -7.83 -1.69 0.84
C TYR A 111 -9.15 -1.71 0.06
N GLN A 112 -9.13 -1.37 -1.23
CA GLN A 112 -10.32 -1.46 -2.09
C GLN A 112 -10.80 -2.91 -2.29
N ILE A 113 -9.90 -3.88 -2.23
CA ILE A 113 -10.25 -5.30 -2.27
C ILE A 113 -10.84 -5.74 -0.93
N CYS A 114 -10.15 -5.46 0.18
CA CYS A 114 -10.48 -5.99 1.50
C CYS A 114 -11.69 -5.33 2.15
N PHE A 115 -12.04 -4.09 1.80
CA PHE A 115 -13.04 -3.30 2.51
C PHE A 115 -14.21 -2.87 1.61
N ARG A 116 -15.43 -2.98 2.13
CA ARG A 116 -16.67 -2.74 1.35
C ARG A 116 -16.94 -1.27 1.05
N ASN A 117 -16.58 -0.40 1.98
CA ASN A 117 -16.87 1.04 1.94
C ASN A 117 -15.62 1.88 1.72
N TYR A 118 -14.50 1.26 1.32
CA TYR A 118 -13.26 1.97 1.08
C TYR A 118 -13.19 2.53 -0.34
N SER A 119 -12.93 3.83 -0.43
CA SER A 119 -12.49 4.50 -1.64
C SER A 119 -11.34 5.43 -1.28
N PRO A 120 -10.26 5.49 -2.09
CA PRO A 120 -9.16 6.43 -1.85
C PRO A 120 -9.64 7.88 -1.69
N VAL A 121 -10.67 8.27 -2.46
CA VAL A 121 -11.24 9.63 -2.41
C VAL A 121 -12.00 9.86 -1.11
N LEU A 122 -12.90 8.95 -0.73
CA LEU A 122 -13.67 9.09 0.52
C LEU A 122 -12.77 9.07 1.74
N ASN A 123 -11.77 8.19 1.77
CA ASN A 123 -10.80 8.12 2.87
C ASN A 123 -9.86 9.34 2.92
N ALA A 124 -9.64 10.03 1.80
CA ALA A 124 -8.94 11.31 1.80
C ALA A 124 -9.80 12.44 2.39
N LEU A 125 -11.10 12.44 2.10
CA LEU A 125 -12.07 13.45 2.57
C LEU A 125 -12.45 13.28 4.04
N ASP A 126 -12.60 12.04 4.52
CA ASP A 126 -12.94 11.73 5.91
C ASP A 126 -11.93 10.76 6.52
N LYS A 127 -10.99 11.30 7.29
CA LYS A 127 -9.98 10.52 8.02
C LYS A 127 -10.55 9.74 9.20
N ASN A 128 -11.82 9.95 9.55
CA ASN A 128 -12.52 9.19 10.58
C ASN A 128 -13.41 8.10 10.00
N LEU A 129 -13.39 7.90 8.67
CA LEU A 129 -14.09 6.80 8.03
C LEU A 129 -13.65 5.47 8.63
N ILE A 130 -14.61 4.78 9.26
CA ILE A 130 -14.43 3.42 9.75
C ILE A 130 -14.68 2.48 8.58
N VAL A 131 -13.68 1.67 8.23
CA VAL A 131 -13.79 0.70 7.15
C VAL A 131 -14.48 -0.57 7.61
N GLU A 132 -15.27 -1.16 6.72
CA GLU A 132 -15.97 -2.44 6.93
C GLU A 132 -15.28 -3.54 6.12
N ILE A 133 -14.87 -4.61 6.80
CA ILE A 133 -14.30 -5.79 6.15
C ILE A 133 -15.32 -6.43 5.20
N ASP A 134 -14.88 -6.78 4.00
CA ASP A 134 -15.65 -7.67 3.14
C ASP A 134 -15.54 -9.10 3.62
N THR A 135 -16.45 -9.50 4.51
CA THR A 135 -16.47 -10.83 5.10
C THR A 135 -16.70 -11.94 4.08
N ASN A 136 -17.10 -11.65 2.83
CA ASN A 136 -17.16 -12.66 1.76
C ASN A 136 -15.78 -13.18 1.33
N LEU A 137 -14.72 -12.44 1.70
CA LEU A 137 -13.32 -12.86 1.51
C LEU A 137 -12.85 -13.85 2.58
N ILE A 138 -13.69 -14.18 3.54
CA ILE A 138 -13.43 -15.17 4.58
C ILE A 138 -14.47 -16.27 4.42
N ASP A 139 -14.03 -17.52 4.37
CA ASP A 139 -14.93 -18.65 4.20
C ASP A 139 -15.56 -19.11 5.54
N ALA A 140 -16.33 -20.19 5.49
CA ALA A 140 -17.00 -20.73 6.66
C ALA A 140 -16.05 -21.33 7.71
N THR A 141 -14.78 -21.64 7.37
CA THR A 141 -13.78 -22.11 8.35
C THR A 141 -13.06 -20.97 9.04
N GLY A 142 -13.26 -19.73 8.57
CA GLY A 142 -12.55 -18.55 9.04
C GLY A 142 -11.25 -18.29 8.27
N ASP A 143 -11.01 -19.04 7.20
CA ASP A 143 -9.84 -18.90 6.34
C ASP A 143 -10.13 -17.98 5.15
N VAL A 144 -9.07 -17.61 4.42
CA VAL A 144 -9.19 -16.76 3.24
C VAL A 144 -9.95 -17.49 2.12
N ASN A 145 -11.02 -16.88 1.64
CA ASN A 145 -11.67 -17.29 0.41
C ASN A 145 -10.84 -16.85 -0.82
N TRP A 146 -9.86 -17.67 -1.18
CA TRP A 146 -8.90 -17.40 -2.25
C TRP A 146 -9.55 -17.11 -3.60
N SER A 147 -10.67 -17.75 -3.91
CA SER A 147 -11.36 -17.58 -5.19
C SER A 147 -12.01 -16.19 -5.30
N GLN A 148 -12.69 -15.75 -4.23
CA GLN A 148 -13.28 -14.41 -4.20
C GLN A 148 -12.20 -13.33 -4.17
N LEU A 149 -11.13 -13.55 -3.40
CA LEU A 149 -10.01 -12.62 -3.33
C LEU A 149 -9.33 -12.42 -4.69
N ASP A 150 -9.02 -13.51 -5.40
CA ASP A 150 -8.43 -13.42 -6.75
C ASP A 150 -9.39 -12.76 -7.75
N THR A 151 -10.69 -13.07 -7.66
CA THR A 151 -11.72 -12.45 -8.52
C THR A 151 -11.75 -10.93 -8.33
N LYS A 152 -11.79 -10.45 -7.08
CA LYS A 152 -11.79 -9.00 -6.80
C LYS A 152 -10.48 -8.34 -7.22
N ALA A 153 -9.34 -8.99 -6.94
CA ALA A 153 -8.03 -8.47 -7.33
C ALA A 153 -7.91 -8.33 -8.86
N LYS A 154 -8.29 -9.38 -9.60
CA LYS A 154 -8.30 -9.37 -11.06
C LYS A 154 -9.18 -8.24 -11.62
N GLN A 155 -10.43 -8.15 -11.16
CA GLN A 155 -11.37 -7.11 -11.61
C GLN A 155 -10.84 -5.70 -11.37
N LEU A 156 -10.30 -5.43 -10.17
CA LEU A 156 -9.76 -4.13 -9.84
C LEU A 156 -8.54 -3.77 -10.70
N VAL A 157 -7.61 -4.72 -10.87
CA VAL A 157 -6.41 -4.49 -11.67
C VAL A 157 -6.75 -4.31 -13.16
N GLU A 158 -7.66 -5.11 -13.71
CA GLU A 158 -8.19 -4.92 -15.07
C GLU A 158 -8.79 -3.53 -15.26
N GLN A 159 -9.60 -3.07 -14.31
CA GLN A 159 -10.20 -1.74 -14.35
C GLN A 159 -9.14 -0.63 -14.38
N ILE A 160 -8.07 -0.76 -13.59
CA ILE A 160 -6.96 0.21 -13.61
C ILE A 160 -6.33 0.28 -14.99
N PHE A 161 -5.98 -0.86 -15.59
CA PHE A 161 -5.33 -0.90 -16.90
C PHE A 161 -6.24 -0.38 -18.03
N VAL A 162 -7.55 -0.66 -17.97
CA VAL A 162 -8.54 -0.10 -18.90
C VAL A 162 -8.64 1.42 -18.77
N SER A 163 -8.45 1.97 -17.57
CA SER A 163 -8.50 3.41 -17.33
C SER A 163 -7.22 4.16 -17.74
N LEU A 164 -6.14 3.43 -18.08
CA LEU A 164 -4.88 4.06 -18.50
C LEU A 164 -5.06 4.75 -19.86
N PRO A 165 -4.46 5.94 -20.05
CA PRO A 165 -4.59 6.67 -21.29
C PRO A 165 -3.89 5.92 -22.43
N MET A 166 -4.66 5.57 -23.47
CA MET A 166 -4.11 5.01 -24.69
C MET A 166 -3.28 6.05 -25.45
N ILE A 167 -2.31 5.60 -26.25
CA ILE A 167 -1.64 6.47 -27.22
C ILE A 167 -2.65 6.72 -28.33
N SER A 168 -3.20 7.93 -28.40
CA SER A 168 -3.74 8.45 -29.65
C SER A 168 -2.56 8.73 -30.57
N GLY A 169 -2.37 7.85 -31.56
CA GLY A 169 -1.42 8.06 -32.65
C GLY A 169 -1.86 9.18 -33.60
#